data_AF-A0A959MVS6-F1
#
_entry.id   AF-A0A959MVS6-F1
#
_cell.length_a   1.000
_cell.length_b   1.000
_cell.length_c   1.000
_cell.angle_alpha   90.00
_cell.angle_beta   90.00
_cell.angle_gamma   90.00
#
_symmetry.space_group_name_H-M   'P 1'
#
loop_
_entity.id
_entity.type
_entity.pdbx_description
1 polymer ?
#
loop_
_entity_poly.entity_id
_entity_poly.type
_entity_poly.pdbx_seq_one_letter_code
_entity_poly.pdbx_strand_id
1 'polypeptide(L)'
;MKRLIPFYILFLTLFSGVCYPNEAPGNIVNSGYEFVRTDDTLFYSAHLLYYNNGKPVNYFLVNNPSAGKYFLSPENFIMSGRLGTCYPLVNFDYPFLTFKDNVSRFIHPNFAIKFLYLIEKIGATQTVSDAMRKSNEQLLYKRRGWTDVESSPHMYGLAADMVYYSAGDRSTVMSGCAPLDVRFLEHGSRGNRHIHLQDNEIWKHVKPVFDTLDCKILNDSLCNKVIPAEKLKPSSAGNMSFDYKKYGFSAPVEGVLKLVFTDRFGNNAGEIRMGVFEPGWHEIFYNYDFLNEGAYTLRIYYNYDFLTSVPVFK
;
A
#
# COMPACT_ATOMS: atom_id res chain seq x y z
N MET A 1 8.74 -72.65 11.85
CA MET A 1 9.09 -71.36 12.46
C MET A 1 7.92 -70.40 12.28
N LYS A 2 7.18 -70.14 13.36
CA LYS A 2 6.15 -69.10 13.43
C LYS A 2 6.83 -67.78 13.78
N ARG A 3 6.62 -66.72 13.01
CA ARG A 3 6.55 -65.34 13.52
C ARG A 3 5.55 -64.54 12.68
N LEU A 4 4.34 -64.45 13.23
CA LEU A 4 3.46 -63.30 13.07
C LEU A 4 4.13 -62.09 13.75
N ILE A 5 4.19 -60.97 13.04
CA ILE A 5 4.23 -59.63 13.64
C ILE A 5 3.12 -58.83 12.97
N PRO A 6 1.97 -58.62 13.65
CA PRO A 6 1.01 -57.56 13.34
C PRO A 6 1.24 -56.34 14.26
N PHE A 7 0.65 -55.18 13.92
CA PHE A 7 0.65 -53.89 14.65
C PHE A 7 1.99 -53.13 14.60
N TYR A 8 2.14 -51.93 14.05
CA TYR A 8 1.31 -50.72 14.14
C TYR A 8 1.21 -49.99 12.78
N ILE A 9 0.06 -50.08 12.11
CA ILE A 9 -0.40 -49.02 11.20
C ILE A 9 -1.79 -48.66 11.71
N LEU A 10 -1.84 -47.77 12.71
CA LEU A 10 -3.02 -46.99 13.04
C LEU A 10 -2.64 -45.85 13.98
N PHE A 11 -3.24 -44.69 13.71
CA PHE A 11 -3.28 -43.44 14.48
C PHE A 11 -2.16 -42.42 14.22
N LEU A 12 -2.25 -41.73 13.07
CA LEU A 12 -2.12 -40.25 13.01
C LEU A 12 -2.50 -39.67 11.63
N THR A 13 -3.67 -40.01 11.09
CA THR A 13 -4.32 -39.21 10.02
C THR A 13 -5.82 -39.00 10.26
N LEU A 14 -6.28 -39.26 11.49
CA LEU A 14 -7.63 -38.94 11.99
C LEU A 14 -7.61 -37.65 12.84
N PHE A 15 -6.92 -36.61 12.38
CA PHE A 15 -7.12 -35.22 12.82
C PHE A 15 -6.59 -34.27 11.74
N SER A 16 -7.21 -34.30 10.57
CA SER A 16 -7.44 -33.04 9.88
C SER A 16 -8.93 -32.99 9.64
N GLY A 17 -9.65 -32.67 10.72
CA GLY A 17 -10.86 -31.88 10.55
C GLY A 17 -10.47 -30.77 9.61
N VAL A 18 -10.94 -30.88 8.37
CA VAL A 18 -10.75 -29.90 7.33
C VAL A 18 -11.53 -28.69 7.81
N CYS A 19 -10.90 -27.88 8.67
CA CYS A 19 -11.41 -26.58 9.02
C CYS A 19 -11.33 -25.78 7.72
N TYR A 20 -12.50 -25.65 7.09
CA TYR A 20 -12.74 -24.51 6.23
C TYR A 20 -12.49 -23.25 7.06
N PRO A 21 -12.02 -22.15 6.44
CA PRO A 21 -12.10 -20.85 7.09
C PRO A 21 -13.55 -20.59 7.48
N ASN A 22 -13.85 -20.73 8.77
CA ASN A 22 -15.15 -20.39 9.33
C ASN A 22 -15.35 -18.88 9.25
N GLU A 23 -16.63 -18.48 9.16
CA GLU A 23 -17.03 -17.13 8.81
C GLU A 23 -16.48 -16.03 9.74
N ALA A 24 -16.27 -14.88 9.07
CA ALA A 24 -15.84 -13.57 9.54
C ALA A 24 -14.38 -13.48 10.06
N PRO A 25 -13.48 -12.78 9.34
CA PRO A 25 -12.18 -12.41 9.87
C PRO A 25 -12.38 -11.57 11.13
N GLY A 26 -11.49 -11.76 12.11
CA GLY A 26 -11.54 -11.04 13.38
C GLY A 26 -11.72 -9.54 13.14
N ASN A 27 -12.64 -8.91 13.88
CA ASN A 27 -13.00 -7.51 13.72
C ASN A 27 -11.76 -6.59 13.87
N ILE A 28 -11.06 -6.30 12.76
CA ILE A 28 -10.08 -5.21 12.66
C ILE A 28 -10.76 -3.86 12.99
N VAL A 29 -12.09 -3.83 12.89
CA VAL A 29 -12.96 -2.66 13.00
C VAL A 29 -12.98 -2.02 14.40
N ASN A 30 -12.58 -2.70 15.49
CA ASN A 30 -12.82 -2.20 16.84
C ASN A 30 -11.60 -1.76 17.67
N SER A 31 -10.36 -1.76 17.16
CA SER A 31 -9.20 -1.45 18.03
C SER A 31 -8.02 -0.65 17.45
N GLY A 32 -8.04 -0.24 16.17
CA GLY A 32 -6.93 0.56 15.61
C GLY A 32 -5.64 -0.25 15.40
N TYR A 33 -5.76 -1.46 14.88
CA TYR A 33 -4.68 -2.46 14.73
C TYR A 33 -3.47 -1.98 13.91
N GLU A 34 -2.28 -2.07 14.49
CA GLU A 34 -1.02 -2.12 13.73
C GLU A 34 -0.85 -3.54 13.18
N PHE A 35 -1.07 -3.77 11.88
CA PHE A 35 -0.82 -5.08 11.24
C PHE A 35 0.68 -5.31 10.98
N VAL A 36 1.49 -4.26 11.08
CA VAL A 36 2.93 -4.32 10.92
C VAL A 36 3.63 -3.17 11.63
N ARG A 37 4.86 -3.41 12.10
CA ARG A 37 5.77 -2.38 12.63
C ARG A 37 7.23 -2.73 12.34
N THR A 38 8.08 -1.70 12.40
CA THR A 38 9.54 -1.76 12.26
C THR A 38 10.16 -1.14 13.50
N ASP A 39 11.15 -1.78 14.12
CA ASP A 39 11.83 -1.21 15.29
C ASP A 39 13.10 -0.42 14.90
N ASP A 40 13.62 -0.64 13.69
CA ASP A 40 14.83 -0.04 13.15
C ASP A 40 14.58 1.23 12.32
N THR A 41 13.41 1.37 11.68
CA THR A 41 13.00 2.59 10.98
C THR A 41 11.94 3.37 11.77
N LEU A 42 12.27 4.62 12.11
CA LEU A 42 11.36 5.52 12.83
C LEU A 42 10.16 5.97 11.98
N PHE A 43 10.33 6.07 10.67
CA PHE A 43 9.25 6.32 9.73
C PHE A 43 8.95 5.06 8.92
N TYR A 44 7.68 4.67 8.84
CA TYR A 44 7.23 3.64 7.92
C TYR A 44 5.77 3.85 7.54
N SER A 45 5.37 3.25 6.42
CA SER A 45 3.97 3.15 6.03
C SER A 45 3.68 1.77 5.47
N ALA A 46 2.44 1.33 5.53
CA ALA A 46 2.06 0.00 5.10
C ALA A 46 0.61 -0.06 4.63
N HIS A 47 0.35 -0.95 3.69
CA HIS A 47 -0.96 -1.26 3.13
C HIS A 47 -1.28 -2.72 3.41
N LEU A 48 -2.42 -2.97 4.04
CA LEU A 48 -3.03 -4.29 4.17
C LEU A 48 -4.21 -4.39 3.19
N LEU A 49 -4.21 -5.45 2.39
CA LEU A 49 -5.33 -5.89 1.57
C LEU A 49 -5.67 -7.33 1.97
N TYR A 50 -6.93 -7.63 2.27
CA TYR A 50 -7.38 -9.02 2.44
C TYR A 50 -8.79 -9.21 1.92
N TYR A 51 -9.24 -10.46 1.83
CA TYR A 51 -10.54 -10.80 1.28
C TYR A 51 -11.48 -11.31 2.37
N ASN A 52 -12.51 -10.52 2.68
CA ASN A 52 -13.61 -10.93 3.56
C ASN A 52 -14.81 -11.34 2.71
N ASN A 53 -15.19 -12.62 2.75
CA ASN A 53 -16.29 -13.17 1.95
C ASN A 53 -16.17 -12.83 0.45
N GLY A 54 -14.95 -12.96 -0.09
CA GLY A 54 -14.62 -12.62 -1.49
C GLY A 54 -14.57 -11.12 -1.79
N LYS A 55 -14.85 -10.24 -0.83
CA LYS A 55 -14.77 -8.79 -0.99
C LYS A 55 -13.44 -8.25 -0.46
N PRO A 56 -12.74 -7.40 -1.20
CA PRO A 56 -11.48 -6.80 -0.78
C PRO A 56 -11.71 -5.76 0.32
N VAL A 57 -10.89 -5.83 1.36
CA VAL A 57 -10.88 -4.92 2.50
C VAL A 57 -9.48 -4.33 2.62
N ASN A 58 -9.39 -3.01 2.80
CA ASN A 58 -8.13 -2.27 2.76
C ASN A 58 -7.91 -1.47 4.04
N TYR A 59 -6.68 -1.48 4.53
CA TYR A 59 -6.21 -0.66 5.65
C TYR A 59 -4.86 -0.03 5.29
N PHE A 60 -4.62 1.21 5.73
CA PHE A 60 -3.33 1.88 5.56
C PHE A 60 -2.81 2.38 6.91
N LEU A 61 -1.51 2.21 7.13
CA LEU A 61 -0.83 2.62 8.34
C LEU A 61 0.31 3.57 7.97
N VAL A 62 0.49 4.63 8.73
CA VAL A 62 1.68 5.49 8.70
C VAL A 62 2.15 5.70 10.13
N ASN A 63 3.41 5.43 10.39
CA ASN A 63 4.10 5.84 11.60
C ASN A 63 5.09 6.93 11.21
N ASN A 64 4.85 8.15 11.68
CA ASN A 64 5.75 9.27 11.51
C ASN A 64 6.31 9.67 12.89
N PRO A 65 7.64 9.75 13.07
CA PRO A 65 8.21 10.00 14.39
C PRO A 65 7.91 11.39 14.94
N SER A 66 7.72 12.38 14.07
CA SER A 66 7.44 13.76 14.46
C SER A 66 5.94 14.08 14.54
N ALA A 67 5.10 13.32 13.83
CA ALA A 67 3.67 13.60 13.71
C ALA A 67 2.74 12.53 14.32
N GLY A 68 3.29 11.39 14.74
CA GLY A 68 2.55 10.28 15.35
C GLY A 68 2.13 9.20 14.35
N LYS A 69 1.27 8.29 14.83
CA LYS A 69 0.73 7.17 14.06
C LYS A 69 -0.62 7.53 13.47
N TYR A 70 -0.87 7.11 12.24
CA TYR A 70 -2.11 7.33 11.51
C TYR A 70 -2.60 6.00 10.97
N PHE A 71 -3.86 5.67 11.25
CA PHE A 71 -4.50 4.45 10.80
C PHE A 71 -5.73 4.80 9.96
N LEU A 72 -5.76 4.29 8.73
CA LEU A 72 -6.84 4.48 7.78
C LEU A 72 -7.56 3.15 7.58
N SER A 73 -8.83 3.17 7.95
CA SER A 73 -9.80 2.09 7.81
C SER A 73 -10.49 2.11 6.42
N PRO A 74 -11.20 1.03 6.03
CA PRO A 74 -11.74 0.83 4.68
C PRO A 74 -12.59 1.98 4.13
N GLU A 75 -13.26 2.74 4.99
CA GLU A 75 -14.06 3.91 4.63
C GLU A 75 -13.24 5.05 4.01
N ASN A 76 -11.94 5.13 4.31
CA ASN A 76 -10.99 6.09 3.74
C ASN A 76 -10.50 5.70 2.33
N PHE A 77 -10.94 4.54 1.84
CA PHE A 77 -10.60 4.06 0.51
C PHE A 77 -11.75 4.28 -0.47
N ILE A 78 -11.36 4.54 -1.71
CA ILE A 78 -12.25 4.46 -2.86
C ILE A 78 -11.84 3.25 -3.69
N MET A 79 -12.80 2.39 -3.99
CA MET A 79 -12.58 1.14 -4.71
C MET A 79 -13.26 1.20 -6.09
N SER A 80 -12.51 0.88 -7.15
CA SER A 80 -13.07 0.57 -8.47
C SER A 80 -13.41 -0.93 -8.54
N GLY A 81 -14.68 -1.26 -8.82
CA GLY A 81 -15.18 -2.65 -8.74
C GLY A 81 -15.68 -3.26 -10.05
N ARG A 82 -15.44 -2.66 -11.23
CA ARG A 82 -16.13 -3.08 -12.47
C ARG A 82 -15.57 -4.31 -13.19
N LEU A 83 -14.44 -4.90 -12.79
CA LEU A 83 -13.80 -5.97 -13.57
C LEU A 83 -13.16 -7.12 -12.77
N GLY A 84 -13.66 -7.42 -11.56
CA GLY A 84 -13.05 -8.47 -10.74
C GLY A 84 -11.64 -8.14 -10.21
N THR A 85 -11.04 -7.02 -10.64
CA THR A 85 -9.85 -6.41 -10.06
C THR A 85 -10.26 -5.18 -9.26
N CYS A 86 -9.99 -5.22 -7.97
CA CYS A 86 -10.25 -4.08 -7.10
C CYS A 86 -9.05 -3.14 -7.11
N TYR A 87 -9.24 -1.91 -7.59
CA TYR A 87 -8.19 -0.89 -7.59
C TYR A 87 -8.43 0.11 -6.45
N PRO A 88 -7.62 0.10 -5.36
CA PRO A 88 -7.79 0.99 -4.23
C PRO A 88 -7.13 2.34 -4.44
N LEU A 89 -7.82 3.41 -4.04
CA LEU A 89 -7.24 4.72 -3.79
C LEU A 89 -7.46 5.10 -2.33
N VAL A 90 -6.44 5.62 -1.66
CA VAL A 90 -6.47 6.00 -0.24
C VAL A 90 -6.35 7.52 -0.11
N ASN A 91 -7.10 8.11 0.83
CA ASN A 91 -6.90 9.52 1.20
C ASN A 91 -5.57 9.69 1.92
N PHE A 92 -4.71 10.61 1.48
CA PHE A 92 -3.37 10.82 2.04
C PHE A 92 -3.16 12.21 2.68
N ASP A 93 -4.22 12.81 3.23
CA ASP A 93 -4.18 14.15 3.80
C ASP A 93 -3.59 14.23 5.23
N TYR A 94 -2.28 13.99 5.34
CA TYR A 94 -1.56 14.04 6.61
C TYR A 94 -1.21 15.48 7.06
N PRO A 95 -1.05 15.74 8.38
CA PRO A 95 -0.67 17.06 8.90
C PRO A 95 0.69 17.60 8.42
N PHE A 96 1.62 16.70 8.05
CA PHE A 96 2.95 17.04 7.52
C PHE A 96 2.97 17.25 5.99
N LEU A 97 1.79 17.29 5.36
CA LEU A 97 1.62 17.67 3.95
C LEU A 97 0.79 18.96 3.86
N THR A 98 1.04 19.76 2.84
CA THR A 98 0.17 20.89 2.45
C THR A 98 -0.36 20.62 1.05
N PHE A 99 -1.59 21.04 0.76
CA PHE A 99 -2.21 20.87 -0.56
C PHE A 99 -2.60 22.23 -1.12
N LYS A 100 -2.38 22.43 -2.43
CA LYS A 100 -3.03 23.54 -3.14
C LYS A 100 -4.54 23.36 -3.18
N ASP A 101 -5.25 24.45 -3.44
CA ASP A 101 -6.70 24.45 -3.61
C ASP A 101 -7.09 23.49 -4.75
N ASN A 102 -8.16 22.72 -4.52
CA ASN A 102 -8.76 21.76 -5.46
C ASN A 102 -7.96 20.48 -5.75
N VAL A 103 -6.85 20.21 -5.05
CA VAL A 103 -6.15 18.93 -5.23
C VAL A 103 -6.99 17.77 -4.69
N SER A 104 -7.24 16.75 -5.52
CA SER A 104 -7.86 15.51 -5.07
C SER A 104 -6.85 14.68 -4.28
N ARG A 105 -7.08 14.53 -2.97
CA ARG A 105 -6.13 13.95 -2.01
C ARG A 105 -6.15 12.42 -1.99
N PHE A 106 -6.25 11.79 -3.17
CA PHE A 106 -6.27 10.33 -3.31
C PHE A 106 -5.06 9.85 -4.10
N ILE A 107 -4.45 8.76 -3.65
CA ILE A 107 -3.38 8.07 -4.38
C ILE A 107 -3.49 6.56 -4.17
N HIS A 108 -2.85 5.78 -5.02
CA HIS A 108 -2.76 4.34 -4.83
C HIS A 108 -1.90 4.04 -3.59
N PRO A 109 -2.31 3.13 -2.69
CA PRO A 109 -1.59 2.91 -1.42
C PRO A 109 -0.14 2.45 -1.61
N ASN A 110 0.16 1.65 -2.63
CA ASN A 110 1.54 1.25 -2.90
C ASN A 110 2.42 2.44 -3.35
N PHE A 111 1.84 3.38 -4.10
CA PHE A 111 2.55 4.61 -4.45
C PHE A 111 2.69 5.51 -3.22
N ALA A 112 1.68 5.57 -2.34
CA ALA A 112 1.73 6.29 -1.08
C ALA A 112 2.92 5.86 -0.21
N ILE A 113 3.24 4.56 -0.16
CA ILE A 113 4.39 4.06 0.60
C ILE A 113 5.69 4.71 0.13
N LYS A 114 5.93 4.69 -1.19
CA LYS A 114 7.13 5.27 -1.80
C LYS A 114 7.13 6.81 -1.68
N PHE A 115 5.99 7.44 -1.96
CA PHE A 115 5.83 8.89 -1.92
C PHE A 115 6.11 9.44 -0.50
N LEU A 116 5.43 8.91 0.52
CA LEU A 116 5.58 9.42 1.89
C LEU A 116 6.99 9.20 2.43
N TYR A 117 7.68 8.11 2.03
CA TYR A 117 9.10 7.92 2.34
C TYR A 117 9.98 9.03 1.74
N LEU A 118 9.76 9.38 0.46
CA LEU A 118 10.49 10.47 -0.18
C LEU A 118 10.20 11.83 0.48
N ILE A 119 8.98 12.08 0.93
CA ILE A 119 8.63 13.27 1.71
C ILE A 119 9.38 13.30 3.04
N GLU A 120 9.36 12.19 3.78
CA GLU A 120 10.05 12.10 5.06
C GLU A 120 11.55 12.36 4.91
N LYS A 121 12.19 11.83 3.84
CA LYS A 121 13.61 12.06 3.55
C LYS A 121 13.97 13.53 3.39
N ILE A 122 13.04 14.38 2.94
CA ILE A 122 13.27 15.83 2.86
C ILE A 122 13.30 16.44 4.26
N GLY A 123 12.55 15.87 5.22
CA GLY A 123 12.51 16.34 6.60
C GLY A 123 11.76 17.67 6.79
N ALA A 124 10.94 18.08 5.82
CA ALA A 124 10.17 19.32 5.86
C ALA A 124 8.80 19.15 5.20
N THR A 125 7.82 19.91 5.67
CA THR A 125 6.46 19.94 5.11
C THR A 125 6.50 20.28 3.62
N GLN A 126 5.98 19.39 2.78
CA GLN A 126 5.93 19.58 1.33
C GLN A 126 4.54 20.03 0.86
N THR A 127 4.52 20.89 -0.17
CA THR A 127 3.26 21.31 -0.80
C THR A 127 2.98 20.48 -2.05
N VAL A 128 1.93 19.68 -1.99
CA VAL A 128 1.37 18.92 -3.12
C VAL A 128 0.48 19.85 -3.95
N SER A 129 0.86 20.05 -5.21
CA SER A 129 0.10 20.88 -6.16
C SER A 129 -0.86 20.10 -7.05
N ASP A 130 -0.65 18.78 -7.17
CA ASP A 130 -1.50 17.89 -7.97
C ASP A 130 -1.32 16.46 -7.47
N ALA A 131 -2.36 15.63 -7.60
CA ALA A 131 -2.35 14.23 -7.16
C ALA A 131 -3.30 13.43 -8.04
N MET A 132 -4.41 12.89 -7.51
CA MET A 132 -5.39 12.25 -8.38
C MET A 132 -6.12 13.29 -9.24
N ARG A 133 -6.26 13.02 -10.54
CA ARG A 133 -7.01 13.89 -11.47
C ARG A 133 -8.31 13.26 -11.91
N LYS A 134 -9.33 14.10 -11.98
CA LYS A 134 -10.60 13.78 -12.59
C LYS A 134 -10.52 13.77 -14.12
N SER A 135 -11.44 13.09 -14.79
CA SER A 135 -11.42 12.98 -16.26
C SER A 135 -11.64 14.33 -16.91
N ASN A 136 -12.53 15.15 -16.35
CA ASN A 136 -12.77 16.52 -16.78
C ASN A 136 -11.56 17.45 -16.53
N GLU A 137 -10.80 17.23 -15.46
CA GLU A 137 -9.56 17.95 -15.14
C GLU A 137 -8.44 17.60 -16.14
N GLN A 138 -8.24 16.30 -16.44
CA GLN A 138 -7.28 15.89 -17.47
C GLN A 138 -7.64 16.44 -18.86
N LEU A 139 -8.94 16.42 -19.22
CA LEU A 139 -9.40 17.03 -20.46
C LEU A 139 -9.18 18.55 -20.48
N LEU A 140 -9.29 19.23 -19.33
CA LEU A 140 -8.97 20.65 -19.23
C LEU A 140 -7.48 20.91 -19.48
N TYR A 141 -6.59 20.07 -18.95
CA TYR A 141 -5.15 20.17 -19.20
C TYR A 141 -4.83 19.97 -20.68
N LYS A 142 -5.49 19.01 -21.33
CA LYS A 142 -5.36 18.78 -22.78
C LYS A 142 -5.86 19.99 -23.57
N ARG A 143 -7.03 20.53 -23.24
CA ARG A 143 -7.58 21.75 -23.89
C ARG A 143 -6.68 22.97 -23.72
N ARG A 144 -5.94 23.07 -22.62
CA ARG A 144 -4.95 24.13 -22.35
C ARG A 144 -3.60 23.90 -23.03
N GLY A 145 -3.41 22.76 -23.72
CA GLY A 145 -2.14 22.39 -24.33
C GLY A 145 -1.04 22.04 -23.30
N TRP A 146 -1.40 21.75 -22.05
CA TRP A 146 -0.45 21.39 -21.00
C TRP A 146 -0.07 19.91 -21.03
N THR A 147 -0.84 19.11 -21.75
CA THR A 147 -0.58 17.70 -21.99
C THR A 147 -1.18 17.32 -23.35
N ASP A 148 -0.50 16.44 -24.06
CA ASP A 148 -0.95 15.84 -25.32
C ASP A 148 -1.66 14.48 -25.09
N VAL A 149 -1.52 13.89 -23.89
CA VAL A 149 -2.08 12.59 -23.55
C VAL A 149 -3.48 12.66 -22.95
N GLU A 150 -4.33 11.71 -23.36
CA GLU A 150 -5.68 11.54 -22.80
C GLU A 150 -5.69 10.76 -21.49
N SER A 151 -4.69 9.89 -21.28
CA SER A 151 -4.49 9.13 -20.06
C SER A 151 -3.19 9.56 -19.36
N SER A 152 -3.32 9.84 -18.07
CA SER A 152 -2.23 10.31 -17.21
C SER A 152 -2.17 9.45 -15.94
N PRO A 153 -0.98 9.14 -15.40
CA PRO A 153 -0.86 8.41 -14.12
C PRO A 153 -1.59 9.11 -12.96
N HIS A 154 -1.75 10.44 -13.02
CA HIS A 154 -2.58 11.18 -12.06
C HIS A 154 -4.03 10.67 -12.04
N MET A 155 -4.61 10.27 -13.16
CA MET A 155 -5.98 9.74 -13.19
C MET A 155 -6.15 8.43 -12.40
N TYR A 156 -5.04 7.78 -12.07
CA TYR A 156 -5.00 6.50 -11.38
C TYR A 156 -4.37 6.60 -9.98
N GLY A 157 -4.15 7.83 -9.49
CA GLY A 157 -3.48 8.04 -8.21
C GLY A 157 -2.05 7.51 -8.17
N LEU A 158 -1.38 7.41 -9.32
CA LEU A 158 0.00 6.91 -9.46
C LEU A 158 1.00 8.04 -9.67
N ALA A 159 0.56 9.30 -9.57
CA ALA A 159 1.43 10.46 -9.63
C ALA A 159 1.00 11.55 -8.64
N ALA A 160 1.99 12.33 -8.20
CA ALA A 160 1.81 13.51 -7.38
C ALA A 160 2.85 14.57 -7.77
N ASP A 161 2.41 15.83 -7.79
CA ASP A 161 3.25 16.98 -8.09
C ASP A 161 3.58 17.75 -6.82
N MET A 162 4.86 18.08 -6.62
CA MET A 162 5.34 18.88 -5.50
C MET A 162 5.86 20.24 -5.98
N VAL A 163 5.59 21.28 -5.19
CA VAL A 163 6.05 22.66 -5.43
C VAL A 163 6.73 23.24 -4.19
N TYR A 164 7.35 24.41 -4.37
CA TYR A 164 8.01 25.18 -3.30
C TYR A 164 9.14 24.43 -2.58
N TYR A 165 9.79 23.51 -3.30
CA TYR A 165 10.93 22.75 -2.80
C TYR A 165 12.25 23.52 -2.98
N SER A 166 13.19 23.29 -2.06
CA SER A 166 14.55 23.80 -2.16
C SER A 166 15.40 23.00 -3.17
N ALA A 167 16.57 23.53 -3.55
CA ALA A 167 17.51 22.77 -4.37
C ALA A 167 18.01 21.50 -3.66
N GLY A 168 18.11 21.52 -2.32
CA GLY A 168 18.45 20.37 -1.51
C GLY A 168 17.36 19.30 -1.57
N ASP A 169 16.11 19.70 -1.33
CA ASP A 169 14.94 18.81 -1.38
C ASP A 169 14.85 18.10 -2.74
N ARG A 170 15.05 18.86 -3.82
CA ARG A 170 15.10 18.32 -5.19
C ARG A 170 16.14 17.21 -5.32
N SER A 171 17.36 17.44 -4.80
CA SER A 171 18.45 16.46 -4.88
C SER A 171 18.11 15.19 -4.10
N THR A 172 17.59 15.35 -2.88
CA THR A 172 17.18 14.24 -2.01
C THR A 172 16.11 13.37 -2.65
N VAL A 173 15.07 13.99 -3.22
CA VAL A 173 13.98 13.27 -3.89
C VAL A 173 14.50 12.56 -5.14
N MET A 174 15.29 13.25 -5.97
CA MET A 174 15.85 12.70 -7.20
C MET A 174 16.71 11.46 -6.92
N SER A 175 17.52 11.45 -5.85
CA SER A 175 18.35 10.30 -5.50
C SER A 175 17.52 9.09 -5.03
N GLY A 176 16.45 9.31 -4.27
CA GLY A 176 15.59 8.22 -3.77
C GLY A 176 14.63 7.64 -4.81
N CYS A 177 14.43 8.31 -5.95
CA CYS A 177 13.45 7.88 -6.95
C CYS A 177 13.87 6.62 -7.73
N ALA A 178 15.14 6.55 -8.15
CA ALA A 178 15.63 5.48 -9.02
C ALA A 178 15.48 4.06 -8.43
N PRO A 179 15.90 3.78 -7.16
CA PRO A 179 15.79 2.43 -6.62
C PRO A 179 14.34 1.98 -6.34
N LEU A 180 13.39 2.93 -6.29
CA LEU A 180 11.97 2.64 -6.02
C LEU A 180 11.11 2.49 -7.30
N ASP A 181 11.74 2.51 -8.49
CA ASP A 181 11.08 2.67 -9.80
C ASP A 181 10.05 3.81 -9.78
N VAL A 182 10.41 4.92 -9.13
CA VAL A 182 9.65 6.17 -9.17
C VAL A 182 10.27 7.07 -10.23
N ARG A 183 9.47 7.51 -11.19
CA ARG A 183 9.90 8.46 -12.20
C ARG A 183 9.93 9.86 -11.60
N PHE A 184 11.10 10.49 -11.65
CA PHE A 184 11.28 11.90 -11.36
C PHE A 184 11.24 12.70 -12.66
N LEU A 185 10.32 13.66 -12.76
CA LEU A 185 10.32 14.65 -13.83
C LEU A 185 10.19 16.04 -13.23
N GLU A 186 10.90 16.99 -13.82
CA GLU A 186 10.81 18.39 -13.42
C GLU A 186 10.19 19.18 -14.56
N HIS A 187 9.12 19.90 -14.24
CA HIS A 187 8.28 20.57 -15.22
C HIS A 187 8.04 22.03 -14.84
N GLY A 188 7.65 22.81 -15.84
CA GLY A 188 7.35 24.23 -15.68
C GLY A 188 8.58 25.12 -15.67
N SER A 189 8.34 26.43 -15.67
CA SER A 189 9.37 27.47 -15.60
C SER A 189 8.98 28.51 -14.56
N ARG A 190 9.98 29.12 -13.90
CA ARG A 190 9.79 30.18 -12.90
C ARG A 190 8.78 29.75 -11.82
N GLY A 191 7.68 30.49 -11.62
CA GLY A 191 6.68 30.24 -10.59
C GLY A 191 5.80 28.98 -10.79
N ASN A 192 5.87 28.32 -11.95
CA ASN A 192 5.12 27.09 -12.24
C ASN A 192 5.97 25.82 -12.13
N ARG A 193 7.20 25.96 -11.60
CA ARG A 193 8.13 24.84 -11.42
C ARG A 193 7.57 23.85 -10.41
N HIS A 194 7.50 22.58 -10.80
CA HIS A 194 7.07 21.47 -9.95
C HIS A 194 7.90 20.20 -10.25
N ILE A 195 7.96 19.30 -9.28
CA ILE A 195 8.47 17.93 -9.44
C ILE A 195 7.28 17.01 -9.58
N HIS A 196 7.20 16.28 -10.69
CA HIS A 196 6.29 15.18 -10.93
C HIS A 196 6.95 13.88 -10.47
N LEU A 197 6.31 13.20 -9.52
CA LEU A 197 6.68 11.87 -9.05
C LEU A 197 5.64 10.88 -9.53
N GLN A 198 6.07 9.75 -10.08
CA GLN A 198 5.17 8.73 -10.60
C GLN A 198 5.66 7.31 -10.30
N ASP A 199 4.78 6.43 -9.84
CA ASP A 199 5.07 5.00 -9.76
C ASP A 199 5.09 4.39 -11.16
N ASN A 200 6.30 4.16 -11.69
CA ASN A 200 6.47 3.65 -13.05
C ASN A 200 6.14 2.17 -13.15
N GLU A 201 6.42 1.43 -12.09
CA GLU A 201 6.24 0.00 -12.02
C GLU A 201 4.76 -0.36 -12.17
N ILE A 202 3.90 0.22 -11.33
CA ILE A 202 2.45 0.00 -11.40
C ILE A 202 1.87 0.57 -12.70
N TRP A 203 2.34 1.75 -13.12
CA TRP A 203 1.83 2.40 -14.33
C TRP A 203 1.98 1.56 -15.60
N LYS A 204 3.12 0.86 -15.77
CA LYS A 204 3.36 -0.02 -16.92
C LYS A 204 2.31 -1.14 -17.04
N HIS A 205 1.80 -1.62 -15.90
CA HIS A 205 0.79 -2.69 -15.85
C HIS A 205 -0.65 -2.16 -15.93
N VAL A 206 -0.91 -0.99 -15.34
CA VAL A 206 -2.24 -0.38 -15.28
C VAL A 206 -2.62 0.25 -16.62
N LYS A 207 -1.70 0.98 -17.27
CA LYS A 207 -2.00 1.75 -18.49
C LYS A 207 -2.72 0.92 -19.58
N PRO A 208 -2.25 -0.28 -19.99
CA PRO A 208 -2.87 -1.01 -21.09
C PRO A 208 -4.28 -1.51 -20.77
N VAL A 209 -4.52 -1.94 -19.52
CA VAL A 209 -5.83 -2.42 -19.08
C VAL A 209 -6.81 -1.26 -19.04
N PHE A 210 -6.40 -0.12 -18.49
CA PHE A 210 -7.27 1.02 -18.28
C PHE A 210 -7.48 1.88 -19.53
N ASP A 211 -6.56 1.90 -20.50
CA ASP A 211 -6.81 2.53 -21.81
C ASP A 211 -7.95 1.82 -22.60
N THR A 212 -8.30 0.57 -22.24
CA THR A 212 -9.44 -0.17 -22.82
C THR A 212 -10.73 -0.08 -22.00
N LEU A 213 -10.65 0.39 -20.74
CA LEU A 213 -11.81 0.66 -19.90
C LEU A 213 -12.29 2.08 -20.13
N ASP A 214 -13.60 2.30 -20.05
CA ASP A 214 -14.18 3.63 -19.87
C ASP A 214 -13.79 4.19 -18.47
N CYS A 215 -12.54 4.61 -18.31
CA CYS A 215 -12.02 5.32 -17.13
C CYS A 215 -12.80 6.61 -16.85
N LYS A 216 -13.48 7.16 -17.86
CA LYS A 216 -14.43 8.27 -17.72
C LYS A 216 -15.54 7.94 -16.72
N ILE A 217 -16.13 6.75 -16.82
CA ILE A 217 -17.25 6.31 -15.95
C ILE A 217 -16.77 6.04 -14.53
N LEU A 218 -15.55 5.51 -14.37
CA LEU A 218 -14.96 5.28 -13.06
C LEU A 218 -14.70 6.60 -12.35
N ASN A 219 -14.02 7.54 -13.01
CA ASN A 219 -13.68 8.83 -12.42
C ASN A 219 -14.91 9.61 -11.93
N ASP A 220 -15.96 9.68 -12.75
CA ASP A 220 -17.16 10.44 -12.42
C ASP A 220 -17.97 9.83 -11.25
N SER A 221 -17.87 8.51 -11.04
CA SER A 221 -18.51 7.83 -9.90
C SER A 221 -17.73 7.95 -8.58
N LEU A 222 -16.39 7.97 -8.65
CA LEU A 222 -15.47 8.07 -7.51
C LEU A 222 -15.48 9.47 -6.86
N CYS A 223 -15.80 10.50 -7.65
CA CYS A 223 -15.79 11.92 -7.25
C CYS A 223 -16.95 12.38 -6.36
N ASN A 224 -17.93 11.53 -6.11
CA ASN A 224 -19.11 11.86 -5.30
C ASN A 224 -18.98 11.48 -3.82
N LYS A 225 -17.92 10.74 -3.43
CA LYS A 225 -17.55 10.61 -2.02
C LYS A 225 -16.86 11.90 -1.57
N VAL A 226 -17.62 12.81 -0.99
CA VAL A 226 -17.06 13.94 -0.24
C VAL A 226 -16.48 13.39 1.06
N ILE A 227 -15.17 13.13 1.08
CA ILE A 227 -14.47 13.06 2.36
C ILE A 227 -14.20 14.52 2.76
N PRO A 228 -14.65 14.97 3.95
CA PRO A 228 -14.33 16.31 4.44
C PRO A 228 -12.84 16.58 4.30
N ALA A 229 -12.48 17.78 3.88
CA ALA A 229 -11.10 18.23 3.72
C ALA A 229 -10.41 18.46 5.08
N GLU A 230 -10.61 17.55 6.03
CA GLU A 230 -10.02 17.61 7.36
C GLU A 230 -8.73 16.81 7.40
N LYS A 231 -7.69 17.41 7.99
CA LYS A 231 -6.43 16.73 8.26
C LYS A 231 -6.67 15.47 9.07
N LEU A 232 -6.00 14.40 8.68
CA LEU A 232 -6.00 13.17 9.44
C LEU A 232 -5.47 13.44 10.85
N LYS A 233 -6.15 12.86 11.85
CA LYS A 233 -5.73 12.93 13.25
C LYS A 233 -4.90 11.70 13.58
N PRO A 234 -3.88 11.82 14.44
CA PRO A 234 -3.13 10.66 14.90
C PRO A 234 -4.07 9.68 15.62
N SER A 235 -3.88 8.40 15.38
CA SER A 235 -4.60 7.32 16.03
C SER A 235 -4.22 7.27 17.51
N SER A 236 -5.22 7.25 18.39
CA SER A 236 -5.04 7.08 19.83
C SER A 236 -4.88 5.61 20.24
N ALA A 237 -4.30 4.77 19.38
CA ALA A 237 -4.28 3.33 19.56
C ALA A 237 -3.70 2.98 20.95
N GLY A 238 -4.52 2.33 21.77
CA GLY A 238 -4.10 1.87 23.10
C GLY A 238 -3.00 0.81 22.98
N ASN A 239 -2.28 0.57 24.08
CA ASN A 239 -1.33 -0.53 24.15
C ASN A 239 -2.05 -1.85 23.87
N MET A 240 -1.88 -2.39 22.67
CA MET A 240 -2.43 -3.70 22.30
C MET A 240 -1.32 -4.74 22.35
N SER A 241 -1.52 -5.80 23.13
CA SER A 241 -0.62 -6.96 23.14
C SER A 241 -0.99 -7.90 21.99
N PHE A 242 -0.38 -7.70 20.82
CA PHE A 242 -0.44 -8.68 19.74
C PHE A 242 0.76 -9.61 19.78
N ASP A 243 0.55 -10.87 19.41
CA ASP A 243 1.63 -11.82 19.15
C ASP A 243 2.19 -11.55 17.74
N TYR A 244 3.04 -10.54 17.63
CA TYR A 244 3.75 -10.27 16.39
C TYR A 244 4.74 -11.40 16.09
N LYS A 245 4.72 -11.87 14.85
CA LYS A 245 5.81 -12.68 14.32
C LYS A 245 6.91 -11.77 13.83
N LYS A 246 8.15 -12.18 14.10
CA LYS A 246 9.37 -11.47 13.73
C LYS A 246 9.94 -12.08 12.45
N TYR A 247 10.36 -11.24 11.51
CA TYR A 247 11.13 -11.65 10.36
C TYR A 247 12.28 -10.68 10.11
N GLY A 248 13.48 -11.23 9.98
CA GLY A 248 14.69 -10.48 9.66
C GLY A 248 15.15 -10.74 8.23
N PHE A 249 15.62 -9.71 7.54
CA PHE A 249 16.11 -9.81 6.17
C PHE A 249 17.21 -8.78 5.90
N SER A 250 18.00 -9.02 4.85
CA SER A 250 18.95 -8.03 4.35
C SER A 250 18.42 -7.39 3.07
N ALA A 251 18.37 -6.07 3.05
CA ALA A 251 18.07 -5.25 1.88
C ALA A 251 19.38 -4.93 1.15
N PRO A 252 19.57 -5.38 -0.11
CA PRO A 252 20.77 -5.08 -0.89
C PRO A 252 20.76 -3.67 -1.51
N VAL A 253 19.58 -3.09 -1.70
CA VAL A 253 19.33 -1.75 -2.28
C VAL A 253 18.21 -1.07 -1.49
N GLU A 254 17.75 0.11 -1.87
CA GLU A 254 16.49 0.66 -1.33
C GLU A 254 15.29 -0.07 -1.96
N GLY A 255 14.24 -0.36 -1.18
CA GLY A 255 13.14 -1.17 -1.69
C GLY A 255 11.99 -1.45 -0.73
N VAL A 256 10.93 -2.08 -1.26
CA VAL A 256 9.67 -2.34 -0.54
C VAL A 256 9.54 -3.83 -0.24
N LEU A 257 9.01 -4.15 0.94
CA LEU A 257 8.71 -5.52 1.34
C LEU A 257 7.25 -5.88 1.09
N LYS A 258 6.99 -7.09 0.60
CA LYS A 258 5.65 -7.64 0.38
C LYS A 258 5.51 -9.00 1.05
N LEU A 259 4.49 -9.13 1.90
CA LEU A 259 4.07 -10.39 2.51
C LEU A 259 2.77 -10.82 1.83
N VAL A 260 2.71 -12.06 1.35
CA VAL A 260 1.53 -12.64 0.69
C VAL A 260 1.11 -13.89 1.42
N PHE A 261 -0.12 -13.90 1.93
CA PHE A 261 -0.73 -15.04 2.57
C PHE A 261 -1.60 -15.76 1.56
N THR A 262 -1.27 -17.01 1.23
CA THR A 262 -2.11 -17.85 0.36
C THR A 262 -2.72 -18.99 1.14
N ASP A 263 -3.99 -19.30 0.88
CA ASP A 263 -4.63 -20.49 1.41
C ASP A 263 -3.99 -21.78 0.83
N ARG A 264 -4.43 -22.94 1.34
CA ARG A 264 -3.98 -24.25 0.86
C ARG A 264 -4.26 -24.54 -0.62
N PHE A 265 -5.14 -23.78 -1.26
CA PHE A 265 -5.48 -23.90 -2.68
C PHE A 265 -4.67 -22.95 -3.55
N GLY A 266 -3.80 -22.13 -2.94
CA GLY A 266 -3.00 -21.12 -3.62
C GLY A 266 -3.74 -19.81 -3.88
N ASN A 267 -4.96 -19.63 -3.36
CA ASN A 267 -5.67 -18.37 -3.48
C ASN A 267 -5.07 -17.34 -2.54
N ASN A 268 -5.01 -16.08 -2.99
CA ASN A 268 -4.57 -14.97 -2.18
C ASN A 268 -5.59 -14.67 -1.06
N ALA A 269 -5.21 -14.87 0.19
CA ALA A 269 -6.03 -14.57 1.36
C ALA A 269 -5.78 -13.13 1.86
N GLY A 270 -4.56 -12.63 1.67
CA GLY A 270 -4.22 -11.23 1.95
C GLY A 270 -2.76 -10.89 1.63
N GLU A 271 -2.50 -9.60 1.55
CA GLU A 271 -1.21 -9.00 1.28
C GLU A 271 -0.92 -7.87 2.26
N ILE A 272 0.32 -7.80 2.75
CA ILE A 272 0.87 -6.61 3.38
C ILE A 272 1.98 -6.10 2.46
N ARG A 273 1.89 -4.85 2.02
CA ARG A 273 3.00 -4.13 1.38
C ARG A 273 3.46 -3.05 2.33
N MET A 274 4.75 -2.94 2.59
CA MET A 274 5.24 -2.04 3.62
C MET A 274 6.61 -1.45 3.34
N GLY A 275 6.79 -0.25 3.90
CA GLY A 275 8.07 0.40 4.12
C GLY A 275 8.81 0.76 2.84
N VAL A 276 9.85 1.55 3.03
CA VAL A 276 11.01 1.55 2.15
C VAL A 276 12.20 1.29 3.05
N PHE A 277 12.91 0.20 2.78
CA PHE A 277 14.07 -0.23 3.55
C PHE A 277 15.32 0.13 2.79
N GLU A 278 16.23 0.82 3.46
CA GLU A 278 17.55 1.18 2.95
C GLU A 278 18.49 -0.03 2.90
N PRO A 279 19.66 0.05 2.26
CA PRO A 279 20.61 -1.06 2.26
C PRO A 279 21.05 -1.40 3.69
N GLY A 280 20.90 -2.66 4.10
CA GLY A 280 21.22 -3.06 5.48
C GLY A 280 20.49 -4.31 5.95
N TRP A 281 20.65 -4.63 7.23
CA TRP A 281 19.86 -5.64 7.93
C TRP A 281 18.65 -4.98 8.57
N HIS A 282 17.48 -5.60 8.42
CA HIS A 282 16.22 -5.08 8.91
C HIS A 282 15.42 -6.14 9.65
N GLU A 283 14.58 -5.68 10.58
CA GLU A 283 13.66 -6.53 11.33
C GLU A 283 12.25 -5.95 11.30
N ILE A 284 11.31 -6.77 10.85
CA ILE A 284 9.88 -6.44 10.84
C ILE A 284 9.12 -7.32 11.82
N PHE A 285 8.03 -6.76 12.32
CA PHE A 285 7.07 -7.44 13.18
C PHE A 285 5.71 -7.35 12.50
N TYR A 286 5.12 -8.49 12.15
CA TYR A 286 3.82 -8.55 11.48
C TYR A 286 2.88 -9.47 12.25
N ASN A 287 1.58 -9.24 12.12
CA ASN A 287 0.55 -10.18 12.56
C ASN A 287 -0.35 -10.56 11.39
N TYR A 288 -1.11 -11.64 11.57
CA TYR A 288 -2.01 -12.19 10.56
C TYR A 288 -3.40 -12.45 11.13
N ASP A 289 -3.78 -11.71 12.17
CA ASP A 289 -5.08 -11.83 12.84
C ASP A 289 -6.26 -11.44 11.93
N PHE A 290 -5.99 -10.75 10.82
CA PHE A 290 -6.97 -10.47 9.77
C PHE A 290 -7.38 -11.70 8.96
N LEU A 291 -6.63 -12.81 9.02
CA LEU A 291 -6.99 -14.05 8.34
C LEU A 291 -8.15 -14.75 9.05
N ASN A 292 -8.87 -15.60 8.34
CA ASN A 292 -9.79 -16.55 8.96
C ASN A 292 -8.96 -17.70 9.59
N GLU A 293 -9.59 -18.49 10.46
CA GLU A 293 -8.99 -19.73 10.97
C GLU A 293 -8.62 -20.66 9.81
N GLY A 294 -7.41 -21.21 9.80
CA GLY A 294 -6.96 -22.08 8.71
C GLY A 294 -5.45 -22.21 8.54
N ALA A 295 -5.08 -23.04 7.56
CA ALA A 295 -3.70 -23.25 7.14
C ALA A 295 -3.36 -22.40 5.91
N TYR A 296 -2.31 -21.61 6.04
CA TYR A 296 -1.83 -20.66 5.04
C TYR A 296 -0.34 -20.86 4.77
N THR A 297 0.11 -20.38 3.62
CA THR A 297 1.52 -20.17 3.31
C THR A 297 1.77 -18.68 3.21
N LEU A 298 2.66 -18.16 4.06
CA LEU A 298 3.22 -16.82 3.91
C LEU A 298 4.39 -16.88 2.92
N ARG A 299 4.36 -16.08 1.86
CA ARG A 299 5.50 -15.82 0.98
C ARG A 299 5.97 -14.38 1.17
N ILE A 300 7.27 -14.21 1.32
CA ILE A 300 7.88 -12.89 1.55
C ILE A 300 8.72 -12.53 0.33
N TYR A 301 8.54 -11.29 -0.14
CA TYR A 301 9.22 -10.74 -1.30
C TYR A 301 9.84 -9.39 -0.96
N TYR A 302 10.97 -9.08 -1.57
CA TYR A 302 11.62 -7.78 -1.50
C TYR A 302 11.89 -7.27 -2.92
N ASN A 303 11.36 -6.10 -3.29
CA ASN A 303 11.40 -5.61 -4.67
C ASN A 303 11.01 -6.67 -5.71
N TYR A 304 9.98 -7.49 -5.40
CA TYR A 304 9.49 -8.63 -6.20
C TYR A 304 10.35 -9.89 -6.18
N ASP A 305 11.56 -9.84 -5.63
CA ASP A 305 12.40 -11.02 -5.46
C ASP A 305 11.89 -11.86 -4.29
N PHE A 306 11.69 -13.15 -4.54
CA PHE A 306 11.26 -14.09 -3.51
C PHE A 306 12.37 -14.29 -2.48
N LEU A 307 12.06 -14.05 -1.21
CA LEU A 307 12.99 -14.27 -0.10
C LEU A 307 12.77 -15.62 0.58
N THR A 308 11.54 -15.89 1.00
CA THR A 308 11.22 -17.10 1.77
C THR A 308 9.73 -17.44 1.76
N SER A 309 9.41 -18.66 2.22
CA SER A 309 8.06 -19.11 2.50
C SER A 309 7.96 -19.77 3.88
N VAL A 310 6.91 -19.45 4.63
CA VAL A 310 6.68 -19.95 6.00
C VAL A 310 5.25 -20.50 6.12
N PRO A 311 5.07 -21.71 6.68
CA PRO A 311 3.74 -22.19 7.05
C PRO A 311 3.13 -21.30 8.14
N VAL A 312 1.87 -20.93 7.99
CA VAL A 312 1.10 -20.14 8.95
C VAL A 312 -0.15 -20.92 9.32
N PHE A 313 -0.35 -21.15 10.61
CA PHE A 313 -1.55 -21.75 11.16
C PHE A 313 -2.19 -20.72 12.08
N LYS A 314 -3.42 -20.35 11.74
CA LYS A 314 -4.32 -19.61 12.62
C LYS A 314 -5.37 -20.61 13.08
#